data_AF-T0S763-F1
#
_entry.id   AF-T0S763-F1
#
_cell.length_a   1.000
_cell.length_b   1.000
_cell.length_c   1.000
_cell.angle_alpha   90.00
_cell.angle_beta   90.00
_cell.angle_gamma   90.00
#
_symmetry.space_group_name_H-M   'P 1'
#
loop_
_entity.id
_entity.type
_entity.pdbx_description
1 polymer ?
#
loop_
_entity_poly.entity_id
_entity_poly.type
_entity_poly.pdbx_seq_one_letter_code
_entity_poly.pdbx_strand_id
1 'polypeptide(L)' 'MKTLYDVQEMLKKYGYINLFPDRLDAIAFMQIELGKMLESGIFQKSDHDYLTARLILSREERIEKKKSTTK' A
#
# COMPACT_ATOMS: atom_id res chain seq x y z
N MET A 1 -11.27 4.98 -2.76
CA MET A 1 -9.81 5.03 -2.54
C MET A 1 -9.15 5.70 -3.74
N LYS A 2 -8.43 6.81 -3.52
CA LYS A 2 -7.80 7.65 -4.55
C LYS A 2 -6.35 8.00 -4.23
N THR A 3 -5.97 7.99 -2.96
CA THR A 3 -4.64 8.42 -2.47
C THR A 3 -3.96 7.34 -1.65
N LEU A 4 -2.65 7.50 -1.37
CA LEU A 4 -1.92 6.64 -0.44
C LEU A 4 -2.58 6.62 0.95
N TYR A 5 -3.11 7.76 1.39
CA TYR A 5 -3.75 7.89 2.69
C TYR A 5 -5.00 7.02 2.78
N ASP A 6 -5.80 6.97 1.72
CA ASP A 6 -7.00 6.12 1.69
C ASP A 6 -6.63 4.63 1.77
N VAL A 7 -5.52 4.22 1.15
CA VAL A 7 -4.98 2.86 1.29
C VAL A 7 -4.58 2.60 2.74
N GLN A 8 -3.87 3.54 3.34
CA GLN A 8 -3.43 3.42 4.73
C GLN A 8 -4.61 3.31 5.69
N GLU A 9 -5.66 4.13 5.52
CA GLU A 9 -6.89 4.03 6.32
C GLU A 9 -7.62 2.72 6.14
N MET A 10 -7.66 2.19 4.92
CA MET A 10 -8.22 0.86 4.65
C MET A 10 -7.45 -0.21 5.43
N LEU A 11 -6.13 -0.24 5.31
CA LEU A 11 -5.28 -1.24 5.98
C LEU A 11 -5.39 -1.13 7.51
N LYS A 12 -5.53 0.08 8.07
CA LYS A 12 -5.71 0.29 9.52
C LYS A 12 -6.93 -0.44 10.09
N LYS A 13 -8.00 -0.59 9.30
CA LYS A 13 -9.19 -1.37 9.71
C LYS A 13 -8.87 -2.83 9.99
N TYR A 14 -7.76 -3.33 9.44
CA TYR A 14 -7.28 -4.71 9.59
C TYR A 14 -6.03 -4.78 10.50
N GLY A 15 -5.75 -3.75 11.29
CA GLY A 15 -4.65 -3.76 12.26
C GLY A 15 -3.30 -3.28 11.73
N TYR A 16 -3.24 -2.68 10.55
CA TYR A 16 -1.99 -2.10 10.03
C TYR A 16 -1.51 -0.93 10.88
N ILE A 17 -0.22 -0.97 11.25
CA ILE A 17 0.51 0.11 11.93
C ILE A 17 1.76 0.41 11.10
N ASN A 18 1.97 1.66 10.69
CA ASN A 18 3.20 2.02 10.00
C ASN A 18 4.37 2.08 11.00
N LEU A 19 5.41 1.30 10.74
CA LEU A 19 6.62 1.23 11.58
C LEU A 19 7.82 1.95 10.97
N PHE A 20 7.67 2.51 9.76
CA PHE A 20 8.79 3.06 8.99
C PHE A 20 8.71 4.59 8.88
N PRO A 21 9.81 5.30 9.19
CA PRO A 21 9.88 6.75 8.99
C PRO A 21 10.10 7.12 7.52
N ASP A 22 10.78 6.25 6.75
CA ASP A 22 10.94 6.44 5.31
C ASP A 22 9.66 6.10 4.56
N ARG A 23 9.28 6.95 3.59
CA ARG A 23 8.04 6.81 2.85
C ARG A 23 8.06 5.63 1.88
N LEU A 24 9.21 5.34 1.27
CA LEU A 24 9.33 4.23 0.34
C LEU A 24 9.24 2.89 1.09
N ASP A 25 9.89 2.80 2.26
CA ASP A 25 9.79 1.65 3.15
C ASP A 25 8.35 1.46 3.67
N ALA A 26 7.67 2.54 4.05
CA ALA A 26 6.26 2.48 4.45
C ALA A 26 5.34 1.97 3.31
N ILE A 27 5.58 2.40 2.06
CA ILE A 27 4.85 1.92 0.89
C ILE A 27 5.12 0.44 0.64
N ALA A 28 6.38 0.01 0.70
CA ALA A 28 6.75 -1.40 0.55
C ALA A 28 6.09 -2.27 1.62
N PHE A 29 6.06 -1.78 2.87
CA PHE A 29 5.39 -2.48 3.95
C PHE A 29 3.88 -2.60 3.73
N MET A 30 3.20 -1.56 3.26
CA MET A 30 1.79 -1.64 2.87
C MET A 30 1.53 -2.65 1.75
N GLN A 31 2.43 -2.77 0.77
CA GLN A 31 2.32 -3.77 -0.30
C GLN A 31 2.43 -5.19 0.24
N ILE A 32 3.35 -5.43 1.18
CA ILE A 32 3.51 -6.73 1.85
C ILE A 32 2.24 -7.09 2.62
N GLU A 33 1.71 -6.16 3.42
CA GLU A 33 0.50 -6.40 4.22
C GLU A 33 -0.72 -6.66 3.32
N LEU A 34 -0.87 -5.91 2.23
CA LEU A 34 -1.92 -6.17 1.24
C LEU A 34 -1.78 -7.55 0.58
N GLY A 35 -0.55 -8.01 0.34
CA GLY A 35 -0.25 -9.36 -0.15
C GLY A 35 -0.67 -10.45 0.84
N LYS A 36 -0.33 -10.29 2.13
CA LYS A 36 -0.74 -11.22 3.20
C LYS A 36 -2.25 -11.31 3.34
N MET A 37 -2.97 -10.19 3.19
CA MET A 37 -4.44 -10.18 3.24
C MET A 37 -5.06 -10.97 2.07
N LEU A 38 -4.42 -10.97 0.90
CA LEU A 38 -4.83 -11.83 -0.21
C LEU A 38 -4.57 -13.31 0.12
N GLU A 39 -3.41 -13.63 0.67
CA GLU A 39 -3.04 -15.00 1.04
C GLU A 39 -3.94 -15.57 2.14
N SER A 40 -4.37 -14.74 3.09
CA SER A 40 -5.30 -15.12 4.17
C SER A 40 -6.77 -15.16 3.75
N GLY A 41 -7.09 -14.75 2.52
CA GLY A 41 -8.45 -14.70 1.99
C GLY A 41 -9.31 -13.55 2.50
N ILE A 42 -8.72 -12.56 3.18
CA ILE A 42 -9.41 -11.31 3.56
C ILE A 42 -9.84 -10.55 2.30
N PHE A 43 -8.99 -10.55 1.28
CA PHE A 43 -9.33 -10.09 -0.06
C PHE A 43 -9.18 -11.21 -1.07
N GLN A 44 -9.90 -11.09 -2.19
CA GLN A 44 -9.69 -11.86 -3.40
C GLN A 44 -9.00 -11.01 -4.48
N LYS A 45 -8.35 -11.65 -5.46
CA LYS A 45 -7.67 -10.94 -6.55
C LYS A 45 -8.63 -10.09 -7.40
N SER A 46 -9.90 -10.48 -7.46
CA SER A 46 -10.97 -9.79 -8.18
C SER A 46 -11.57 -8.62 -7.39
N ASP A 47 -11.25 -8.47 -6.11
CA ASP A 47 -11.86 -7.43 -5.29
C ASP A 47 -11.43 -6.06 -5.77
N HIS A 48 -12.42 -5.20 -5.99
CA HIS A 48 -12.18 -3.85 -6.48
C HIS A 48 -11.26 -3.06 -5.55
N ASP A 49 -11.42 -3.20 -4.23
CA ASP A 49 -10.59 -2.50 -3.24
C ASP A 49 -9.15 -3.00 -3.25
N TYR A 50 -8.93 -4.32 -3.37
CA TYR A 50 -7.58 -4.89 -3.51
C TYR A 50 -6.87 -4.38 -4.76
N LEU A 51 -7.55 -4.44 -5.91
CA LEU A 51 -7.01 -3.97 -7.18
C LEU A 51 -6.69 -2.47 -7.14
N THR A 52 -7.60 -1.68 -6.58
CA THR A 52 -7.43 -0.23 -6.44
C THR A 52 -6.26 0.11 -5.52
N ALA A 53 -6.17 -0.54 -4.36
CA ALA A 53 -5.08 -0.34 -3.40
C ALA A 53 -3.73 -0.66 -4.04
N ARG A 54 -3.63 -1.80 -4.75
CA ARG A 54 -2.41 -2.22 -5.44
C ARG A 54 -1.97 -1.18 -6.48
N LEU A 55 -2.89 -0.68 -7.31
CA LEU A 55 -2.60 0.34 -8.31
C LEU A 55 -2.10 1.66 -7.69
N ILE A 56 -2.73 2.10 -6.59
CA ILE A 56 -2.31 3.31 -5.87
C ILE A 56 -0.91 3.11 -5.30
N LEU A 57 -0.64 2.00 -4.60
CA LEU A 57 0.67 1.73 -4.02
C LEU A 57 1.77 1.69 -5.09
N SER A 58 1.55 1.01 -6.21
CA SER A 58 2.52 0.98 -7.33
C SER A 58 2.75 2.35 -7.96
N ARG A 59 1.72 3.20 -8.04
CA ARG A 59 1.88 4.59 -8.52
C ARG A 59 2.73 5.41 -7.56
N GLU A 60 2.44 5.34 -6.27
CA GLU A 60 3.10 6.13 -5.23
C GLU A 60 4.56 5.71 -5.06
N GLU A 61 4.86 4.41 -5.09
CA GLU A 61 6.21 3.87 -5.06
C GLU A 61 7.07 4.48 -6.19
N ARG A 62 6.55 4.50 -7.42
CA ARG A 62 7.24 5.08 -8.57
C ARG A 62 7.46 6.59 -8.43
N ILE A 63 6.51 7.32 -7.87
CA ILE A 63 6.65 8.76 -7.62
C ILE A 63 7.74 9.00 -6.58
N GLU A 64 7.75 8.21 -5.50
CA GLU A 64 8.71 8.38 -4.41
C GLU A 64 10.13 7.99 -4.83
N LYS A 65 10.30 6.90 -5.58
CA LYS A 65 11.59 6.52 -6.17
C LYS A 65 12.19 7.62 -7.06
N LYS A 66 11.35 8.31 -7.85
CA LYS A 66 11.82 9.43 -8.68
C LYS A 66 12.35 10.58 -7.82
N LYS A 67 11.65 10.90 -6.72
CA LYS A 67 12.08 11.96 -5.80
C LYS A 67 13.38 11.60 -5.09
N SER A 68 13.57 10.34 -4.69
CA SER A 68 14.81 9.91 -4.02
C SER A 68 16.02 9.92 -4.95
N THR A 69 15.83 9.65 -6.26
CA THR A 69 16.92 9.72 -7.26
C THR A 69 17.32 11.14 -7.69
N THR A 70 16.51 12.16 -7.39
CA THR A 70 16.77 13.55 -7.78
C THR A 70 17.32 14.40 -6.62
N LYS A 71 17.46 13.82 -5.42
CA LYS A 71 18.18 14.43 -4.30
C LYS A 71 19.66 14.09 -4.38
#